data_AF-A0A9X4HFN7-F1
#
_entry.id   AF-A0A9X4HFN7-F1
#
_cell.length_a   1.000
_cell.length_b   1.000
_cell.length_c   1.000
_cell.angle_alpha   90.00
_cell.angle_beta   90.00
_cell.angle_gamma   90.00
#
_symmetry.space_group_name_H-M   'P 1'
#
loop_
_entity.id
_entity.type
_entity.pdbx_description
1 polymer ?
#
loop_
_entity_poly.entity_id
_entity_poly.type
_entity_poly.pdbx_seq_one_letter_code
_entity_poly.pdbx_strand_id
1 'polypeptide(L)'
;MSVSDTPWKYAFHSGMSSSADLRAATDLGLPVGVVATLLTTRQIFLTLPKHLNAGGKLFVDSGAFSAFQKRTTMDWEKVFQTYETLINQTAQSGNLSIVAPDVVGDQVSTLELWAEHAHRVRNWVEAGARVIVPLQVGRLSAGDLLEEAFKLFGRAP
;
A
#
# COMPACT_ATOMS: atom_id res chain seq x y z
N MET A 1 -1.09 26.53 -8.94
CA MET A 1 -0.35 25.49 -9.66
C MET A 1 -1.20 24.23 -9.65
N SER A 2 -1.54 23.72 -10.83
CA SER A 2 -2.23 22.43 -10.97
C SER A 2 -1.26 21.32 -10.56
N VAL A 3 -1.75 20.29 -9.86
CA VAL A 3 -1.00 19.08 -9.47
C VAL A 3 -0.43 18.32 -10.69
N SER A 4 -0.81 18.70 -11.92
CA SER A 4 -0.37 18.09 -13.18
C SER A 4 1.10 18.26 -13.54
N ASP A 5 1.82 19.24 -12.97
CA ASP A 5 3.14 19.64 -13.48
C ASP A 5 4.32 19.21 -12.59
N THR A 6 4.10 18.29 -11.66
CA THR A 6 5.20 17.72 -10.85
C THR A 6 5.82 16.50 -11.53
N PRO A 7 7.15 16.29 -11.40
CA PRO A 7 7.84 15.12 -11.97
C PRO A 7 7.36 13.78 -11.37
N TRP A 8 6.60 13.85 -10.28
CA TRP A 8 5.92 12.73 -9.66
C TRP A 8 4.46 12.74 -10.13
N LYS A 9 4.10 11.79 -11.00
CA LYS A 9 2.73 11.63 -11.55
C LYS A 9 1.63 11.63 -10.46
N TYR A 10 1.99 11.25 -9.22
CA TYR A 10 1.15 11.38 -8.02
C TYR A 10 2.02 11.77 -6.81
N ALA A 11 1.70 12.87 -6.13
CA ALA A 11 2.30 13.26 -4.86
C ALA A 11 1.30 13.02 -3.72
N PHE A 12 1.64 12.18 -2.75
CA PHE A 12 0.78 11.85 -1.62
C PHE A 12 1.15 12.66 -0.37
N HIS A 13 0.16 13.19 0.33
CA HIS A 13 0.38 13.85 1.62
C HIS A 13 0.54 12.79 2.72
N SER A 14 1.77 12.61 3.22
CA SER A 14 2.11 11.61 4.25
C SER A 14 1.67 12.03 5.66
N GLY A 15 1.56 11.06 6.58
CA GLY A 15 1.24 11.34 7.98
C GLY A 15 -0.25 11.55 8.26
N MET A 16 -1.11 11.35 7.26
CA MET A 16 -2.57 11.56 7.34
C MET A 16 -3.30 10.41 8.05
N SER A 17 -2.66 9.74 9.01
CA SER A 17 -3.33 8.74 9.86
C SER A 17 -4.11 9.39 11.02
N SER A 18 -3.82 10.66 11.33
CA SER A 18 -4.61 11.50 12.24
C SER A 18 -6.01 11.77 11.65
N SER A 19 -7.06 11.67 12.47
CA SER A 19 -8.45 11.80 12.00
C SER A 19 -8.82 13.20 11.52
N ALA A 20 -8.21 14.27 12.05
CA ALA A 20 -8.54 15.64 11.69
C ALA A 20 -7.89 16.01 10.34
N ASP A 21 -6.60 15.72 10.20
CA ASP A 21 -5.83 16.03 9.00
C ASP A 21 -6.29 15.19 7.82
N LEU A 22 -6.62 13.91 8.05
CA LEU A 22 -7.16 13.04 7.00
C LEU A 22 -8.46 13.61 6.41
N ARG A 23 -9.40 14.05 7.27
CA ARG A 23 -10.69 14.57 6.81
C ARG A 23 -10.51 15.80 5.93
N ALA A 24 -9.69 16.76 6.40
CA ALA A 24 -9.42 17.97 5.63
C ALA A 24 -8.81 17.65 4.25
N ALA A 25 -7.85 16.72 4.19
CA ALA A 25 -7.23 16.32 2.94
C ALA A 25 -8.20 15.57 2.01
N THR A 26 -9.04 14.67 2.54
CA THR A 26 -10.03 13.93 1.74
C THR A 26 -11.17 14.81 1.25
N ASP A 27 -11.62 15.78 2.04
CA ASP A 27 -12.68 16.72 1.63
C ASP A 27 -12.22 17.64 0.49
N LEU A 28 -10.92 17.93 0.42
CA LEU A 28 -10.28 18.66 -0.68
C LEU A 28 -9.90 17.76 -1.88
N GLY A 29 -10.17 16.45 -1.82
CA GLY A 29 -9.86 15.51 -2.89
C GLY A 29 -8.35 15.29 -3.12
N LEU A 30 -7.50 15.66 -2.15
CA LEU A 30 -6.05 15.55 -2.28
C LEU A 30 -5.60 14.08 -2.23
N PRO A 31 -4.52 13.68 -2.94
CA PRO A 31 -3.92 12.38 -2.72
C PRO A 31 -3.38 12.26 -1.29
N VAL A 32 -3.76 11.19 -0.59
CA VAL A 32 -3.43 10.97 0.83
C VAL A 32 -2.58 9.72 1.03
N GLY A 33 -1.62 9.79 1.94
CA GLY A 33 -0.78 8.68 2.39
C GLY A 33 -1.07 8.33 3.84
N VAL A 34 -1.39 7.07 4.10
CA VAL A 34 -1.74 6.55 5.44
C VAL A 34 -1.00 5.24 5.73
N VAL A 35 -0.90 4.87 7.01
CA VAL A 35 -0.32 3.57 7.44
C VAL A 35 -1.43 2.63 7.89
N ALA A 36 -1.50 1.43 7.30
CA ALA A 36 -2.57 0.45 7.52
C ALA A 36 -2.81 0.16 9.01
N THR A 37 -1.74 -0.06 9.77
CA THR A 37 -1.82 -0.44 11.20
C THR A 37 -2.32 0.67 12.11
N LEU A 38 -2.33 1.93 11.65
CA LEU A 38 -2.74 3.12 12.41
C LEU A 38 -4.18 3.56 12.09
N LEU A 39 -4.86 2.92 11.13
CA LEU A 39 -6.21 3.29 10.75
C LEU A 39 -7.25 2.78 11.74
N THR A 40 -8.28 3.59 11.96
CA THR A 40 -9.49 3.23 12.70
C THR A 40 -10.51 2.57 11.79
N THR A 41 -11.44 1.78 12.35
CA THR A 41 -12.56 1.18 11.61
C THR A 41 -13.35 2.22 10.81
N ARG A 42 -13.59 3.41 11.36
CA ARG A 42 -14.30 4.49 10.64
C ARG A 42 -13.53 4.96 9.41
N GLN A 43 -12.20 5.04 9.47
CA GLN A 43 -11.39 5.43 8.33
C GLN A 43 -11.43 4.36 7.25
N ILE A 44 -11.28 3.09 7.64
CA ILE A 44 -11.27 1.94 6.72
C ILE A 44 -12.61 1.76 6.02
N PHE A 45 -13.73 1.82 6.75
CA PHE A 45 -15.05 1.47 6.21
C PHE A 45 -15.85 2.64 5.63
N LEU A 46 -15.50 3.89 5.96
CA LEU A 46 -16.28 5.06 5.54
C LEU A 46 -15.43 6.14 4.87
N THR A 47 -14.39 6.62 5.54
CA THR A 47 -13.67 7.83 5.08
C THR A 47 -12.89 7.58 3.80
N LEU A 48 -12.07 6.53 3.79
CA LEU A 48 -11.19 6.20 2.69
C LEU A 48 -11.94 5.63 1.46
N PRO A 49 -12.94 4.74 1.62
CA PRO A 49 -13.76 4.31 0.49
C PRO A 49 -14.51 5.47 -0.16
N LYS A 50 -15.07 6.40 0.62
CA LYS A 50 -15.72 7.60 0.08
C LYS A 50 -14.75 8.45 -0.73
N HIS A 51 -13.52 8.66 -0.23
CA HIS A 51 -12.48 9.39 -0.95
C HIS A 51 -12.12 8.74 -2.29
N LEU A 52 -11.87 7.42 -2.29
CA LEU A 52 -11.57 6.65 -3.49
C LEU A 52 -12.71 6.72 -4.52
N ASN A 53 -13.96 6.56 -4.06
CA ASN A 53 -15.14 6.60 -4.93
C ASN A 53 -15.42 8.01 -5.49
N ALA A 54 -14.91 9.07 -4.85
CA ALA A 54 -14.92 10.43 -5.38
C ALA A 54 -13.78 10.70 -6.40
N GLY A 55 -12.98 9.69 -6.75
CA GLY A 55 -11.82 9.81 -7.63
C GLY A 55 -10.53 10.22 -6.93
N GLY A 56 -10.56 10.34 -5.60
CA GLY A 56 -9.39 10.60 -4.77
C GLY A 56 -8.37 9.46 -4.84
N LYS A 57 -7.11 9.79 -4.59
CA LYS A 57 -5.99 8.83 -4.62
C LYS A 57 -5.52 8.52 -3.22
N LEU A 58 -5.19 7.25 -2.99
CA LEU A 58 -4.79 6.74 -1.69
C LEU A 58 -3.53 5.90 -1.82
N PHE A 59 -2.54 6.22 -1.00
CA PHE A 59 -1.38 5.37 -0.75
C PHE A 59 -1.49 4.81 0.67
N VAL A 60 -1.39 3.49 0.80
CA VAL A 60 -1.40 2.80 2.10
C VAL A 60 -0.08 2.07 2.28
N ASP A 61 0.72 2.59 3.21
CA ASP A 61 1.94 1.95 3.69
C ASP A 61 1.57 0.81 4.67
N SER A 62 2.34 -0.27 4.66
CA SER A 62 2.18 -1.38 5.61
C SER A 62 2.53 -0.93 7.04
N GLY A 63 3.51 -0.03 7.17
CA GLY A 63 4.13 0.34 8.44
C GLY A 63 5.36 -0.51 8.80
N ALA A 64 5.83 -1.37 7.89
CA ALA A 64 6.97 -2.27 8.12
C ALA A 64 8.23 -1.54 8.58
N PHE A 65 8.54 -0.39 7.99
CA PHE A 65 9.69 0.42 8.40
C PHE A 65 9.58 0.95 9.84
N SER A 66 8.39 1.41 10.24
CA SER A 66 8.15 1.87 11.61
C SER A 66 8.25 0.72 12.63
N ALA A 67 7.74 -0.46 12.27
CA ALA A 67 7.84 -1.65 13.11
C ALA A 67 9.30 -2.10 13.28
N PHE A 68 10.08 -2.09 12.19
CA PHE A 68 11.52 -2.35 12.21
C PHE A 68 12.27 -1.40 13.14
N GLN A 69 12.04 -0.09 13.02
CA GLN A 69 12.67 0.92 13.90
C GLN A 69 12.34 0.69 15.38
N LYS A 70 11.10 0.29 15.67
CA LYS A 70 10.62 0.01 17.03
C LYS A 70 10.95 -1.40 17.52
N ARG A 71 11.57 -2.24 16.68
CA ARG A 71 11.84 -3.66 16.94
C ARG A 71 10.58 -4.44 17.35
N THR A 72 9.45 -4.12 16.71
CA THR A 72 8.17 -4.80 16.91
C THR A 72 7.86 -5.70 15.72
N THR A 73 7.13 -6.79 15.96
CA THR A 73 6.64 -7.65 14.88
C THR A 73 5.52 -6.97 14.10
N MET A 74 5.44 -7.27 12.81
CA MET A 74 4.34 -6.85 11.96
C MET A 74 3.12 -7.76 12.18
N ASP A 75 1.95 -7.17 12.30
CA ASP A 75 0.67 -7.87 12.19
C ASP A 75 0.20 -7.81 10.74
N TRP A 76 0.72 -8.74 9.92
CA TRP A 76 0.44 -8.79 8.50
C TRP A 76 -1.02 -9.05 8.19
N GLU A 77 -1.71 -9.84 9.01
CA GLU A 77 -3.12 -10.13 8.79
C GLU A 77 -3.97 -8.87 8.94
N LYS A 78 -3.69 -8.02 9.94
CA LYS A 78 -4.35 -6.71 10.05
C LYS A 78 -4.08 -5.80 8.84
N VAL A 79 -2.84 -5.78 8.34
CA VAL A 79 -2.47 -4.99 7.16
C VAL A 79 -3.25 -5.48 5.94
N PHE A 80 -3.28 -6.80 5.71
CA PHE A 80 -3.96 -7.38 4.57
C PHE A 80 -5.48 -7.19 4.63
N GLN A 81 -6.09 -7.35 5.80
CA GLN A 81 -7.52 -7.05 6.00
C GLN A 81 -7.84 -5.60 5.67
N THR A 82 -6.95 -4.67 6.03
CA THR A 82 -7.10 -3.25 5.69
C THR A 82 -7.09 -3.04 4.18
N TYR A 83 -6.10 -3.63 3.49
CA TYR A 83 -6.00 -3.54 2.02
C TYR A 83 -7.23 -4.14 1.33
N GLU A 84 -7.59 -5.36 1.71
CA GLU A 84 -8.70 -6.09 1.10
C GLU A 84 -10.04 -5.40 1.36
N THR A 85 -10.24 -4.83 2.55
CA THR A 85 -11.44 -4.04 2.82
C THR A 85 -11.53 -2.82 1.89
N LEU A 86 -10.42 -2.09 1.71
CA LEU A 86 -10.41 -0.92 0.84
C LEU A 86 -10.63 -1.29 -0.64
N ILE A 87 -9.99 -2.37 -1.10
CA ILE A 87 -10.16 -2.91 -2.46
C ILE A 87 -11.62 -3.29 -2.70
N ASN A 88 -12.24 -4.01 -1.77
CA ASN A 88 -13.61 -4.51 -1.92
C ASN A 88 -14.69 -3.43 -1.76
N GLN A 89 -14.34 -2.24 -1.28
CA GLN A 89 -15.30 -1.14 -1.03
C GLN A 89 -15.21 0.00 -2.05
N THR A 90 -14.39 -0.14 -3.08
CA THR A 90 -14.28 0.86 -4.15
C THR A 90 -14.39 0.23 -5.53
N ALA A 91 -15.02 0.96 -6.45
CA ALA A 91 -14.95 0.67 -7.88
C ALA A 91 -13.68 1.26 -8.54
N GLN A 92 -12.90 2.04 -7.79
CA GLN A 92 -11.76 2.83 -8.27
C GLN A 92 -10.42 2.29 -7.75
N SER A 93 -10.25 0.97 -7.70
CA SER A 93 -9.04 0.32 -7.17
C SER A 93 -7.74 0.79 -7.83
N GLY A 94 -7.78 1.26 -9.08
CA GLY A 94 -6.62 1.88 -9.76
C GLY A 94 -6.08 3.16 -9.08
N ASN A 95 -6.88 3.80 -8.23
CA ASN A 95 -6.46 4.94 -7.41
C ASN A 95 -5.85 4.54 -6.06
N LEU A 96 -5.91 3.25 -5.70
CA LEU A 96 -5.34 2.69 -4.49
C LEU A 96 -3.94 2.13 -4.78
N SER A 97 -2.94 2.65 -4.08
CA SER A 97 -1.56 2.14 -4.09
C SER A 97 -1.24 1.53 -2.73
N ILE A 98 -0.76 0.29 -2.70
CA ILE A 98 -0.45 -0.46 -1.47
C ILE A 98 0.94 -1.07 -1.56
N VAL A 99 1.61 -1.26 -0.43
CA VAL A 99 2.95 -1.86 -0.39
C VAL A 99 2.85 -3.37 -0.18
N ALA A 100 3.48 -4.17 -1.06
CA ALA A 100 3.63 -5.62 -0.90
C ALA A 100 4.35 -5.95 0.42
N PRO A 101 4.06 -7.10 1.06
CA PRO A 101 4.60 -7.39 2.37
C PRO A 101 6.12 -7.58 2.35
N ASP A 102 6.85 -7.15 3.39
CA ASP A 102 8.30 -7.27 3.42
C ASP A 102 8.89 -7.36 4.83
N VAL A 103 10.07 -7.93 4.94
CA VAL A 103 10.88 -7.86 6.15
C VAL A 103 12.05 -6.93 5.88
N VAL A 104 12.00 -5.75 6.49
CA VAL A 104 12.98 -4.67 6.24
C VAL A 104 14.38 -5.14 6.61
N GLY A 105 15.27 -5.16 5.62
CA GLY A 105 16.67 -5.58 5.79
C GLY A 105 16.88 -7.10 5.79
N ASP A 106 15.83 -7.89 5.58
CA ASP A 106 15.90 -9.35 5.43
C ASP A 106 15.23 -9.79 4.13
N GLN A 107 16.06 -9.92 3.09
CA GLN A 107 15.61 -10.33 1.77
C GLN A 107 15.12 -11.78 1.73
N VAL A 108 15.65 -12.67 2.55
CA VAL A 108 15.25 -14.09 2.56
C VAL A 108 13.85 -14.21 3.16
N SER A 109 13.62 -13.63 4.33
CA SER A 109 12.29 -13.64 4.95
C SER A 109 11.26 -12.85 4.13
N THR A 110 11.68 -11.84 3.38
CA THR A 110 10.79 -11.15 2.41
C THR A 110 10.32 -12.10 1.31
N LEU A 111 11.22 -12.89 0.72
CA LEU A 111 10.85 -13.87 -0.30
C LEU A 111 9.95 -14.97 0.24
N GLU A 112 10.19 -15.44 1.47
CA GLU A 112 9.33 -16.41 2.15
C GLU A 112 7.92 -15.84 2.37
N LEU A 113 7.83 -14.61 2.86
CA LEU A 113 6.57 -13.90 3.08
C LEU A 113 5.82 -13.65 1.77
N TRP A 114 6.54 -13.35 0.68
CA TRP A 114 5.97 -13.25 -0.66
C TRP A 114 5.43 -14.59 -1.14
N ALA A 115 6.17 -15.67 -0.99
CA ALA A 115 5.74 -17.00 -1.41
C ALA A 115 4.49 -17.45 -0.64
N GLU A 116 4.45 -17.20 0.67
CA GLU A 116 3.31 -17.51 1.54
C GLU A 116 2.04 -16.77 1.10
N HIS A 117 2.15 -15.48 0.77
CA HIS A 117 1.00 -14.62 0.50
C HIS A 117 0.81 -14.26 -0.98
N ALA A 118 1.53 -14.91 -1.90
CA ALA A 118 1.54 -14.59 -3.32
C ALA A 118 0.12 -14.53 -3.92
N HIS A 119 -0.76 -15.45 -3.51
CA HIS A 119 -2.15 -15.47 -3.96
C HIS A 119 -2.92 -14.19 -3.60
N ARG A 120 -2.73 -13.65 -2.39
CA ARG A 120 -3.40 -12.40 -1.98
C ARG A 120 -2.88 -11.24 -2.82
N VAL A 121 -1.56 -11.15 -2.99
CA VAL A 121 -0.94 -10.09 -3.79
C VAL A 121 -1.43 -10.12 -5.24
N ARG A 122 -1.51 -11.32 -5.85
CA ARG A 122 -2.10 -11.50 -7.18
C ARG A 122 -3.54 -10.98 -7.24
N ASN A 123 -4.37 -11.36 -6.29
CA ASN A 123 -5.77 -10.91 -6.23
C ASN A 123 -5.87 -9.38 -6.12
N TRP A 124 -4.97 -8.72 -5.39
CA TRP A 124 -4.96 -7.25 -5.33
C TRP A 124 -4.60 -6.62 -6.67
N VAL A 125 -3.62 -7.18 -7.38
CA VAL A 125 -3.23 -6.74 -8.73
C VAL A 125 -4.39 -6.95 -9.71
N GLU A 126 -5.02 -8.13 -9.70
CA GLU A 126 -6.19 -8.46 -10.55
C GLU A 126 -7.39 -7.56 -10.26
N ALA A 127 -7.61 -7.18 -8.99
CA ALA A 127 -8.62 -6.20 -8.60
C ALA A 127 -8.28 -4.76 -9.03
N GLY A 128 -7.12 -4.54 -9.66
CA GLY A 128 -6.68 -3.27 -10.20
C GLY A 128 -5.93 -2.38 -9.21
N ALA A 129 -5.62 -2.85 -8.01
CA ALA A 129 -4.81 -2.09 -7.06
C ALA A 129 -3.36 -1.98 -7.55
N ARG A 130 -2.73 -0.84 -7.28
CA ARG A 130 -1.32 -0.60 -7.63
C ARG A 130 -0.43 -1.09 -6.52
N VAL A 131 0.05 -2.33 -6.64
CA VAL A 131 0.98 -2.93 -5.69
C VAL A 131 2.39 -2.39 -5.93
N ILE A 132 2.98 -1.78 -4.89
CA ILE A 132 4.36 -1.33 -4.84
C ILE A 132 5.20 -2.45 -4.23
N VAL A 133 6.16 -2.96 -5.00
CA VAL A 133 7.09 -4.00 -4.54
C VAL A 133 8.30 -3.34 -3.87
N PRO A 134 8.53 -3.55 -2.56
CA PRO A 134 9.70 -3.02 -1.88
C PRO A 134 10.94 -3.81 -2.30
N LEU A 135 11.75 -3.22 -3.20
CA LEU A 135 12.99 -3.83 -3.63
C LEU A 135 14.11 -3.48 -2.64
N GLN A 136 14.74 -4.52 -2.11
CA GLN A 136 15.89 -4.43 -1.22
C GLN A 136 17.05 -5.24 -1.78
N VAL A 137 18.27 -4.73 -1.57
CA VAL A 137 19.50 -5.43 -1.97
C VAL A 137 19.95 -6.39 -0.88
N GLY A 138 20.51 -7.53 -1.26
CA GLY A 138 20.95 -8.56 -0.34
C GLY A 138 21.69 -9.66 -1.09
N ARG A 139 21.21 -10.90 -1.00
CA ARG A 139 21.71 -12.03 -1.81
C ARG A 139 21.42 -11.82 -3.30
N LEU A 140 20.23 -11.33 -3.61
CA LEU A 140 19.80 -10.95 -4.95
C LEU A 140 20.02 -9.45 -5.15
N SER A 141 20.30 -9.06 -6.41
CA SER A 141 20.22 -7.67 -6.81
C SER A 141 18.75 -7.20 -6.79
N ALA A 142 18.53 -5.87 -6.81
CA ALA A 142 17.18 -5.33 -6.91
C ALA A 142 16.46 -5.78 -8.19
N GLY A 143 17.20 -5.97 -9.30
CA GLY A 143 16.66 -6.48 -10.56
C GLY A 143 16.22 -7.93 -10.46
N ASP A 144 17.07 -8.79 -9.88
CA ASP A 144 16.73 -10.21 -9.69
C ASP A 144 15.53 -10.37 -8.73
N LEU A 145 15.48 -9.56 -7.67
CA LEU A 145 14.35 -9.56 -6.74
C LEU A 145 13.05 -9.11 -7.41
N LEU A 146 13.13 -8.15 -8.34
CA LEU A 146 11.97 -7.73 -9.13
C LEU A 146 11.47 -8.86 -10.06
N GLU A 147 12.38 -9.62 -10.66
CA GLU A 147 11.99 -10.79 -11.46
C GLU A 147 11.33 -11.88 -10.58
N GLU A 148 11.79 -12.09 -9.34
CA GLU A 148 11.09 -12.97 -8.39
C GLU A 148 9.68 -12.46 -8.06
N ALA A 149 9.52 -11.15 -7.86
CA ALA A 149 8.21 -10.54 -7.66
C ALA A 149 7.28 -10.77 -8.87
N PHE A 150 7.79 -10.64 -10.10
CA PHE A 150 6.99 -10.93 -11.31
C PHE A 150 6.59 -12.40 -11.40
N LYS A 151 7.46 -13.33 -11.02
CA LYS A 151 7.13 -14.78 -10.99
C LYS A 151 6.02 -15.08 -9.99
N LEU A 152 6.07 -14.46 -8.81
CA LEU A 152 5.12 -14.73 -7.73
C LEU A 152 3.79 -13.98 -7.90
N PHE A 153 3.84 -12.71 -8.28
CA PHE A 153 2.67 -11.81 -8.34
C PHE A 153 2.09 -11.64 -9.75
N GLY A 154 2.79 -12.14 -10.77
CA GLY A 154 2.45 -11.89 -12.17
C GLY A 154 2.95 -10.52 -12.65
N ARG A 155 2.78 -10.27 -13.94
CA ARG A 155 2.97 -8.95 -14.54
C ARG A 155 1.60 -8.30 -14.69
N ALA A 156 1.51 -7.00 -14.41
CA ALA A 156 0.34 -6.23 -14.83
C ALA A 156 0.19 -6.37 -16.37
N PRO A 157 -1.04 -6.56 -16.88
CA PRO A 157 -1.29 -6.65 -18.31
C PRO A 157 -0.87 -5.38 -19.06
#